data_AF-A0A6P1I6R0-F1
#
_entry.id   AF-A0A6P1I6R0-F1
#
_cell.length_a   1.000
_cell.length_b   1.000
_cell.length_c   1.000
_cell.angle_alpha   90.00
_cell.angle_beta   90.00
_cell.angle_gamma   90.00
#
_symmetry.space_group_name_H-M   'P 1'
#
loop_
_entity.id
_entity.type
_entity.pdbx_description
1 polymer ?
#
loop_
_entity_poly.entity_id
_entity_poly.type
_entity_poly.pdbx_seq_one_letter_code
_entity_poly.pdbx_strand_id
1 'polypeptide(L)'
;MPGVQTLRVDLEEVGARHWWAALLATLSAQYGNAYMRFVGVVDGKPWYFSATFPVPRTWGSIPPREEWAPGMTESLAELRQQIEDDGWQYLGHGKQPWQLTYQRDRNSGPTRKLS
;
A
#
# COMPACT_ATOMS: atom_id res chain seq x y z
N MET A 1 6.08 -14.96 24.86
CA MET A 1 6.99 -14.62 23.74
C MET A 1 6.43 -13.36 23.09
N PRO A 2 7.21 -12.27 22.91
CA PRO A 2 6.73 -11.15 22.11
C PRO A 2 6.45 -11.67 20.71
N GLY A 3 5.18 -11.59 20.28
CA GLY A 3 4.83 -11.96 18.90
C GLY A 3 5.33 -10.88 17.96
N VAL A 4 5.91 -11.24 16.83
CA VAL A 4 6.27 -10.28 15.78
C VAL A 4 5.04 -10.08 14.88
N GLN A 5 4.71 -8.83 14.57
CA GLN A 5 3.72 -8.49 13.54
C GLN A 5 4.44 -8.15 12.25
N THR A 6 3.85 -8.53 11.12
CA THR A 6 4.35 -8.19 9.79
C THR A 6 3.35 -7.27 9.09
N LEU A 7 3.86 -6.21 8.48
CA LEU A 7 3.10 -5.32 7.60
C LEU A 7 3.60 -5.50 6.17
N ARG A 8 2.67 -5.56 5.22
CA ARG A 8 2.98 -5.51 3.78
C ARG A 8 2.26 -4.35 3.12
N VAL A 9 2.95 -3.66 2.22
CA VAL A 9 2.36 -2.62 1.39
C VAL A 9 1.92 -3.22 0.06
N ASP A 10 0.67 -2.97 -0.30
CA ASP A 10 0.03 -3.42 -1.54
C ASP A 10 -0.72 -2.26 -2.21
N LEU A 11 -1.25 -2.50 -3.43
CA LEU A 11 -2.00 -1.53 -4.23
C LEU A 11 -3.49 -1.83 -4.24
N GLU A 12 -4.32 -0.81 -4.02
CA GLU A 12 -5.78 -0.87 -3.99
C GLU A 12 -6.42 0.03 -5.04
N GLU A 13 -7.39 -0.50 -5.80
CA GLU A 13 -8.30 0.33 -6.60
C GLU A 13 -9.45 0.88 -5.75
N VAL A 14 -9.63 2.20 -5.80
CA VAL A 14 -10.68 2.92 -5.09
C VAL A 14 -11.98 2.84 -5.88
N GLY A 15 -13.00 2.21 -5.29
CA GLY A 15 -14.33 2.01 -5.90
C GLY A 15 -14.70 0.53 -6.10
N ALA A 16 -13.75 -0.38 -6.00
CA ALA A 16 -14.02 -1.81 -5.90
C ALA A 16 -14.54 -2.12 -4.48
N ARG A 17 -15.85 -2.34 -4.34
CA ARG A 17 -16.46 -2.84 -3.09
C ARG A 17 -15.82 -4.18 -2.72
N HIS A 18 -15.07 -4.21 -1.60
CA HIS A 18 -14.55 -5.40 -0.91
C HIS A 18 -13.75 -6.40 -1.77
N TRP A 19 -12.43 -6.20 -1.89
CA TRP A 19 -11.65 -6.95 -2.89
C TRP A 19 -10.32 -7.55 -2.41
N TRP A 20 -9.96 -7.70 -1.13
CA TRP A 20 -8.56 -8.09 -0.74
C TRP A 20 -8.03 -9.44 -1.29
N ALA A 21 -8.74 -10.14 -2.17
CA ALA A 21 -8.21 -11.27 -2.95
C ALA A 21 -8.40 -11.17 -4.48
N ALA A 22 -9.15 -10.19 -5.02
CA ALA A 22 -9.67 -10.28 -6.40
C ALA A 22 -8.98 -9.36 -7.44
N LEU A 23 -8.31 -8.29 -7.04
CA LEU A 23 -7.85 -7.27 -8.00
C LEU A 23 -6.47 -7.54 -8.62
N LEU A 24 -5.82 -8.64 -8.22
CA LEU A 24 -4.77 -9.24 -9.05
C LEU A 24 -5.34 -9.99 -10.26
N ALA A 25 -6.65 -10.29 -10.30
CA ALA A 25 -7.20 -11.23 -11.27
C ALA A 25 -7.97 -10.61 -12.44
N THR A 26 -8.42 -9.35 -12.39
CA THR A 26 -9.21 -8.84 -13.53
C THR A 26 -9.20 -7.32 -13.66
N LEU A 27 -8.25 -6.83 -14.45
CA LEU A 27 -8.34 -5.52 -15.11
C LEU A 27 -9.52 -5.54 -16.07
N SER A 28 -10.70 -5.20 -15.55
CA SER A 28 -11.89 -5.04 -16.38
C SER A 28 -11.76 -3.75 -17.18
N ALA A 29 -11.58 -3.91 -18.48
CA ALA A 29 -11.50 -2.84 -19.45
C ALA A 29 -12.84 -2.09 -19.51
N GLN A 30 -12.89 -0.90 -18.91
CA GLN A 30 -13.89 0.12 -19.22
C GLN A 30 -13.14 1.45 -19.28
N TYR A 31 -13.38 2.21 -20.35
CA TYR A 31 -12.71 3.48 -20.67
C TYR A 31 -12.66 4.43 -19.46
N GLY A 32 -11.47 4.97 -19.14
CA GLY A 32 -11.26 5.97 -18.07
C GLY A 32 -9.96 5.76 -17.27
N ASN A 33 -9.74 6.63 -16.26
CA ASN A 33 -8.70 6.45 -15.25
C ASN A 33 -9.23 5.57 -14.11
N ALA A 34 -8.46 4.58 -13.66
CA ALA A 34 -8.67 3.97 -12.35
C ALA A 34 -8.00 4.88 -11.31
N TYR A 35 -8.55 4.93 -10.09
CA TYR A 35 -7.87 5.56 -8.97
C TYR A 35 -7.31 4.48 -8.08
N MET A 36 -6.01 4.51 -7.84
CA MET A 36 -5.31 3.55 -7.00
C MET A 36 -4.83 4.25 -5.72
N ARG A 37 -4.58 3.48 -4.66
CA ARG A 37 -3.86 3.92 -3.46
C ARG A 37 -2.99 2.79 -2.94
N PHE A 38 -1.96 3.12 -2.18
CA PHE A 38 -1.21 2.13 -1.42
C PHE A 38 -1.90 1.83 -0.10
N VAL A 39 -1.79 0.58 0.34
CA VAL A 39 -2.42 0.08 1.57
C VAL A 39 -1.42 -0.73 2.36
N GLY A 40 -1.23 -0.39 3.63
CA GLY A 40 -0.44 -1.18 4.57
C GLY A 40 -1.33 -2.21 5.27
N VAL A 41 -1.07 -3.49 5.07
CA VAL A 41 -1.86 -4.62 5.59
C VAL A 41 -1.09 -5.33 6.71
N VAL A 42 -1.73 -5.47 7.87
CA VAL A 42 -1.24 -6.17 9.06
C VAL A 42 -2.22 -7.28 9.41
N ASP A 43 -1.73 -8.52 9.55
CA ASP A 43 -2.56 -9.69 9.85
C ASP A 43 -3.80 -9.80 8.94
N GLY A 44 -3.61 -9.46 7.65
CA GLY A 44 -4.66 -9.50 6.63
C GLY A 44 -5.68 -8.36 6.73
N LYS A 45 -5.46 -7.32 7.55
CA LYS A 45 -6.33 -6.14 7.66
C LYS A 45 -5.56 -4.86 7.28
N PRO A 46 -6.15 -3.90 6.55
CA PRO A 46 -5.53 -2.65 6.21
C PRO A 46 -5.55 -1.73 7.43
N TRP A 47 -4.38 -1.19 7.72
CA TRP A 47 -4.17 -0.26 8.83
C TRP A 47 -3.76 1.12 8.32
N TYR A 48 -3.18 1.17 7.12
CA TYR A 48 -2.65 2.39 6.52
C TYR A 48 -3.17 2.54 5.10
N PHE A 49 -3.43 3.78 4.69
CA PHE A 49 -3.92 4.14 3.37
C PHE A 49 -3.21 5.40 2.90
N SER A 50 -2.62 5.38 1.71
CA SER A 50 -2.06 6.57 1.09
C SER A 50 -3.15 7.45 0.48
N ALA A 51 -2.75 8.64 0.01
CA ALA A 51 -3.50 9.39 -0.98
C ALA A 51 -3.76 8.56 -2.25
N THR A 52 -4.79 8.94 -3.00
CA THR A 52 -5.17 8.26 -4.24
C THR A 52 -4.50 8.92 -5.43
N PHE A 53 -4.03 8.12 -6.38
CA PHE A 53 -3.43 8.59 -7.63
C PHE A 53 -4.10 7.93 -8.84
N PRO A 54 -4.19 8.64 -9.97
CA PRO A 54 -4.79 8.09 -11.18
C PRO A 54 -3.84 7.10 -11.85
N VAL A 55 -4.40 6.02 -12.39
CA VAL A 55 -3.71 5.03 -13.20
C VAL A 55 -4.53 4.79 -14.49
N PRO A 56 -3.97 5.08 -15.68
CA PRO A 56 -4.58 4.75 -16.95
C PRO A 56 -4.93 3.26 -17.07
N ARG A 57 -6.22 2.94 -17.27
CA ARG A 57 -6.67 1.53 -17.41
C ARG A 57 -6.13 0.85 -18.67
N THR A 58 -5.70 1.61 -19.67
CA THR A 58 -5.06 1.11 -20.91
C THR A 58 -3.75 0.36 -20.64
N TRP A 59 -3.11 0.63 -19.50
CA TRP A 59 -1.85 0.01 -19.12
C TRP A 59 -2.04 -1.27 -18.34
N GLY A 60 -3.28 -1.68 -18.07
CA GLY A 60 -3.64 -3.07 -17.85
C GLY A 60 -2.73 -3.78 -16.86
N SER A 61 -1.99 -4.75 -17.39
CA SER A 61 -1.09 -5.63 -16.65
C SER A 61 0.28 -5.02 -16.32
N ILE A 62 0.57 -3.81 -16.80
CA ILE A 62 1.81 -3.11 -16.51
C ILE A 62 1.69 -2.52 -15.09
N PRO A 63 2.66 -2.76 -14.20
CA PRO A 63 2.64 -2.18 -12.86
C PRO A 63 2.82 -0.65 -12.91
N PRO A 64 2.07 0.16 -12.12
CA PRO A 64 2.14 1.62 -12.14
C PRO A 64 3.57 2.16 -11.98
N ARG A 65 3.87 3.25 -12.69
CA ARG A 65 5.11 4.02 -12.56
C ARG A 65 4.78 5.50 -12.63
N GLU A 66 5.60 6.33 -11.99
CA GLU A 66 5.39 7.78 -11.91
C GLU A 66 5.12 8.43 -13.27
N GLU A 67 5.84 7.99 -14.32
CA GLU A 67 5.73 8.48 -15.71
C GLU A 67 4.29 8.51 -16.26
N TRP A 68 3.43 7.63 -15.75
CA TRP A 68 2.06 7.48 -16.21
C TRP A 68 1.05 7.27 -15.08
N ALA A 69 1.50 7.36 -13.82
CA ALA A 69 0.69 7.39 -12.60
C ALA A 69 1.17 8.55 -11.71
N PRO A 70 0.81 9.81 -12.05
CA PRO A 70 1.30 10.98 -11.33
C PRO A 70 0.92 10.96 -9.85
N GLY A 71 1.88 11.28 -8.97
CA GLY A 71 1.67 11.30 -7.52
C GLY A 71 1.82 9.94 -6.84
N MET A 72 2.17 8.89 -7.59
CA MET A 72 2.42 7.56 -7.07
C MET A 72 3.63 7.55 -6.11
N THR A 73 4.75 8.14 -6.52
CA THR A 73 5.99 8.15 -5.73
C THR A 73 5.82 8.93 -4.44
N GLU A 74 5.15 10.08 -4.51
CA GLU A 74 4.79 10.91 -3.36
C GLU A 74 3.87 10.15 -2.40
N SER A 75 2.79 9.56 -2.91
CA SER A 75 1.85 8.75 -2.11
C SER A 75 2.52 7.57 -1.41
N LEU A 76 3.50 6.93 -2.07
CA LEU A 76 4.26 5.82 -1.46
C LEU A 76 5.22 6.32 -0.38
N ALA A 77 5.88 7.46 -0.62
CA ALA A 77 6.82 8.06 0.33
C ALA A 77 6.09 8.49 1.61
N GLU A 78 4.93 9.14 1.49
CA GLU A 78 4.09 9.54 2.63
C GLU A 78 3.64 8.32 3.44
N LEU A 79 3.16 7.27 2.76
CA LEU A 79 2.72 6.04 3.43
C LEU A 79 3.89 5.38 4.17
N ARG A 80 5.06 5.32 3.55
CA ARG A 80 6.28 4.78 4.16
C ARG A 80 6.65 5.58 5.41
N GLN A 81 6.64 6.89 5.32
CA GLN A 81 6.95 7.75 6.46
C GLN A 81 5.97 7.51 7.62
N GLN A 82 4.66 7.44 7.33
CA GLN A 82 3.65 7.14 8.34
C GLN A 82 3.87 5.78 9.02
N ILE A 83 4.22 4.76 8.24
CA ILE A 83 4.52 3.41 8.76
C ILE A 83 5.77 3.44 9.65
N GLU A 84 6.85 4.08 9.20
CA GLU A 84 8.10 4.16 9.97
C GLU A 84 7.93 5.00 11.25
N ASP A 85 7.16 6.09 11.20
CA ASP A 85 6.84 6.93 12.37
C ASP A 85 6.06 6.17 13.46
N ASP A 86 5.26 5.17 13.05
CA ASP A 86 4.54 4.26 13.93
C ASP A 86 5.42 3.13 14.52
N GLY A 87 6.73 3.16 14.25
CA GLY A 87 7.73 2.26 14.82
C GLY A 87 7.87 0.94 14.06
N TRP A 88 7.35 0.85 12.84
CA TRP A 88 7.60 -0.30 11.98
C TRP A 88 9.02 -0.26 11.40
N GLN A 89 9.72 -1.38 11.45
CA GLN A 89 11.06 -1.54 10.92
C GLN A 89 11.02 -2.15 9.53
N TYR A 90 11.66 -1.49 8.57
CA TYR A 90 11.75 -1.95 7.20
C TYR A 90 12.58 -3.24 7.09
N LEU A 91 12.08 -4.24 6.37
CA LEU A 91 12.77 -5.50 6.12
C LEU A 91 13.23 -5.69 4.68
N GLY A 92 12.55 -5.07 3.72
CA GLY A 92 12.81 -5.30 2.31
C GLY A 92 11.60 -5.04 1.42
N HIS A 93 11.76 -5.32 0.13
CA HIS A 93 10.69 -5.18 -0.85
C HIS A 93 10.61 -6.38 -1.79
N GLY A 94 9.44 -6.60 -2.38
CA GLY A 94 9.19 -7.60 -3.41
C GLY A 94 9.69 -7.18 -4.79
N LYS A 95 9.06 -7.70 -5.85
CA LYS A 95 9.46 -7.40 -7.24
C LYS A 95 9.14 -5.98 -7.67
N GLN A 96 8.15 -5.35 -7.04
CA GLN A 96 7.70 -4.00 -7.33
C GLN A 96 8.14 -3.04 -6.21
N PRO A 97 8.42 -1.76 -6.53
CA PRO A 97 8.97 -0.81 -5.56
C PRO A 97 8.03 -0.49 -4.39
N TRP A 98 6.72 -0.75 -4.52
CA TRP A 98 5.73 -0.59 -3.45
C TRP A 98 5.47 -1.85 -2.63
N GLN A 99 6.01 -3.02 -3.01
CA GLN A 99 5.81 -4.29 -2.28
C GLN A 99 6.69 -4.33 -1.02
N LEU A 100 6.57 -3.32 -0.16
CA LEU A 100 7.41 -3.14 1.01
C LEU A 100 6.95 -4.08 2.13
N THR A 101 7.90 -4.64 2.88
CA THR A 101 7.63 -5.47 4.07
C THR A 101 8.27 -4.83 5.29
N TYR A 102 7.51 -4.77 6.38
CA TYR A 102 7.96 -4.25 7.66
C TYR A 102 7.64 -5.23 8.79
N GLN A 103 8.33 -5.06 9.91
CA GLN A 103 8.07 -5.77 11.14
C GLN A 103 8.04 -4.84 12.34
N ARG A 104 7.26 -5.22 13.35
CA ARG A 104 7.36 -4.64 14.69
C ARG A 104 6.99 -5.67 15.73
N ASP A 105 7.46 -5.48 16.95
CA ASP A 105 6.98 -6.27 18.08
C ASP A 105 5.50 -5.97 18.35
N ARG A 106 4.70 -7.01 18.60
CA ARG A 106 3.27 -6.86 18.91
C ARG A 106 3.01 -6.06 20.19
N ASN A 107 3.97 -6.06 21.10
CA ASN A 107 3.90 -5.32 22.35
C ASN A 107 4.41 -3.87 22.23
N SER A 108 5.03 -3.51 21.11
CA SER A 108 5.33 -2.12 20.78
C SER A 108 4.02 -1.50 20.26
N GLY A 109 3.20 -1.02 21.19
CA GLY A 109 2.04 -0.21 20.86
C GLY A 109 2.46 1.04 20.08
N PRO A 110 1.53 1.71 19.37
CA PRO A 110 1.84 2.93 18.64
C PRO A 110 2.51 3.92 19.59
N THR A 111 3.67 4.44 19.20
CA THR A 111 4.36 5.51 19.93
C THR A 111 3.51 6.76 19.82
N ARG A 112 2.50 6.90 20.69
CA ARG A 112 1.63 8.08 20.72
C ARG A 112 2.52 9.28 21.06
N LYS A 113 2.91 10.06 20.05
CA LYS A 113 3.52 11.37 20.28
C LYS A 113 2.46 12.23 20.95
N LEU A 114 2.62 12.46 22.25
CA LEU A 114 1.89 13.49 22.97
C LEU A 114 2.35 14.83 22.38
N SER A 115 1.44 15.52 21.67
CA SER A 115 1.55 16.95 21.38
C SER A 115 0.86 17.73 22.48
#